data_AF-A0A271KAT5-F1
#
_entry.id   AF-A0A271KAT5-F1
#
_cell.length_a   1.000
_cell.length_b   1.000
_cell.length_c   1.000
_cell.angle_alpha   90.00
_cell.angle_beta   90.00
_cell.angle_gamma   90.00
#
_symmetry.space_group_name_H-M   'P 1'
#
loop_
_entity.id
_entity.type
_entity.pdbx_description
1 polymer ?
#
loop_
_entity_poly.entity_id
_entity_poly.type
_entity_poly.pdbx_seq_one_letter_code
_entity_poly.pdbx_strand_id
1 'polypeptide(L)'
;MLARLTKPTAIDFEKILVIPERPAAVGEAEAALQEAAAARQAGQRRHIEAGQRLASQRLGEPPAITAKEVDDLGFALAPLFEAETAAKAHRDQVLQAYESSIAPSLAGPIKQLRDAIEEAMGNLETVLNHGVSFKARAGSFDLAKISKLPGICPHAIERLKLVRAALDHANR
;
A
#
# COMPACT_ATOMS: atom_id res chain seq x y z
N MET A 1 49.34 -1.25 14.93
CA MET A 1 48.12 -2.06 15.14
C MET A 1 47.05 -1.53 14.18
N LEU A 2 46.73 -2.28 13.12
CA LEU A 2 45.69 -1.91 12.17
C LEU A 2 44.33 -2.06 12.87
N ALA A 3 43.65 -0.95 13.11
CA ALA A 3 42.29 -0.93 13.62
C ALA A 3 41.42 -1.76 12.67
N ARG A 4 40.83 -2.85 13.19
CA ARG A 4 39.79 -3.58 12.49
C ARG A 4 38.64 -2.59 12.31
N LEU A 5 38.53 -2.00 11.13
CA LEU A 5 37.35 -1.27 10.70
C LEU A 5 36.20 -2.26 10.73
N THR A 6 35.44 -2.27 11.83
CA THR A 6 34.12 -2.90 11.90
C THR A 6 33.33 -2.31 10.76
N LYS A 7 33.10 -3.13 9.73
CA LYS A 7 32.26 -2.78 8.59
C LYS A 7 30.94 -2.25 9.17
N PRO A 8 30.53 -1.01 8.86
CA PRO A 8 29.22 -0.55 9.30
C PRO A 8 28.22 -1.56 8.78
N THR A 9 27.41 -2.12 9.68
CA THR A 9 26.30 -3.00 9.34
C THR A 9 25.38 -2.18 8.45
N ALA A 10 25.54 -2.34 7.14
CA ALA A 10 24.72 -1.64 6.17
C ALA A 10 23.27 -2.05 6.43
N ILE A 11 22.42 -1.06 6.70
CA ILE A 11 20.99 -1.27 6.89
C ILE A 11 20.47 -1.89 5.59
N ASP A 12 19.91 -3.10 5.70
CA ASP A 12 19.37 -3.82 4.55
C ASP A 12 17.94 -3.36 4.30
N PHE A 13 17.81 -2.27 3.53
CA PHE A 13 16.52 -1.65 3.24
C PHE A 13 15.58 -2.56 2.46
N GLU A 14 16.10 -3.54 1.71
CA GLU A 14 15.26 -4.54 1.01
C GLU A 14 14.49 -5.41 2.00
N LYS A 15 15.02 -5.62 3.21
CA LYS A 15 14.36 -6.40 4.27
C LYS A 15 13.45 -5.56 5.16
N ILE A 16 13.64 -4.24 5.20
CA ILE A 16 12.97 -3.36 6.18
C ILE A 16 11.84 -2.56 5.52
N LEU A 17 11.94 -2.23 4.22
CA LEU A 17 10.89 -1.58 3.43
C LEU A 17 9.95 -2.61 2.78
N VAL A 18 9.36 -3.48 3.61
CA VAL A 18 8.42 -4.50 3.15
C VAL A 18 7.00 -4.07 3.47
N ILE A 19 6.13 -4.06 2.45
CA ILE A 19 4.69 -3.86 2.65
C ILE A 19 4.15 -5.12 3.33
N PRO A 20 3.44 -5.01 4.47
CA PRO A 20 2.84 -6.17 5.11
C PRO A 20 1.99 -6.98 4.14
N GLU A 21 1.94 -8.30 4.30
CA GLU A 21 1.05 -9.13 3.49
C GLU A 21 -0.41 -8.88 3.86
N ARG A 22 -1.30 -9.03 2.87
CA ARG A 22 -2.75 -8.90 3.09
C ARG A 22 -3.20 -10.01 4.06
N PRO A 23 -3.83 -9.66 5.21
CA PRO A 23 -4.18 -10.66 6.21
C PRO A 23 -5.29 -11.59 5.69
N ALA A 24 -5.23 -12.86 6.09
CA ALA A 24 -6.22 -13.88 5.72
C ALA A 24 -7.66 -13.47 6.04
N ALA A 25 -7.86 -12.70 7.12
CA ALA A 25 -9.15 -12.14 7.52
C ALA A 25 -9.84 -11.31 6.42
N VAL A 26 -9.08 -10.66 5.52
CA VAL A 26 -9.68 -9.94 4.39
C VAL A 26 -10.23 -10.93 3.35
N GLY A 27 -9.51 -12.02 3.08
CA GLY A 27 -9.99 -13.08 2.18
C GLY A 27 -11.22 -13.80 2.74
N GLU A 28 -11.25 -14.04 4.06
CA GLU A 28 -12.42 -14.61 4.75
C GLU A 28 -13.64 -13.67 4.67
N ALA A 29 -13.44 -12.36 4.87
CA ALA A 29 -14.50 -11.38 4.74
C ALA A 29 -15.01 -11.23 3.29
N GLU A 30 -14.13 -11.35 2.30
CA GLU A 30 -14.52 -11.38 0.88
C GLU A 30 -15.33 -12.64 0.54
N ALA A 31 -14.93 -13.80 1.03
CA ALA A 31 -15.67 -15.05 0.86
C ALA A 31 -17.06 -14.98 1.50
N ALA A 32 -17.16 -14.44 2.72
CA ALA A 32 -18.43 -14.24 3.41
C ALA A 32 -19.38 -13.30 2.64
N LEU A 33 -18.85 -12.22 2.05
CA LEU A 33 -19.64 -11.33 1.20
C LEU A 33 -20.15 -12.04 -0.06
N GLN A 34 -19.32 -12.86 -0.70
CA GLN A 34 -19.73 -13.64 -1.88
C GLN A 34 -20.84 -14.62 -1.53
N GLU A 35 -20.74 -15.30 -0.39
CA GLU A 35 -21.76 -16.23 0.09
C GLU A 35 -23.09 -15.52 0.38
N ALA A 36 -23.04 -14.38 1.09
CA ALA A 36 -24.22 -13.58 1.39
C ALA A 36 -24.90 -13.05 0.10
N ALA A 37 -24.11 -12.56 -0.85
CA ALA A 37 -24.62 -12.11 -2.14
C ALA A 37 -25.23 -13.25 -2.95
N ALA A 38 -24.61 -14.44 -2.95
CA ALA A 38 -25.14 -15.63 -3.61
C ALA A 38 -26.48 -16.07 -2.98
N ALA A 39 -26.58 -16.08 -1.65
CA ALA A 39 -27.80 -16.40 -0.93
C ALA A 39 -28.93 -15.42 -1.26
N ARG A 40 -28.65 -14.11 -1.29
CA ARG A 40 -29.62 -13.09 -1.71
C ARG A 40 -30.05 -13.27 -3.17
N GLN A 41 -29.12 -13.51 -4.08
CA GLN A 41 -29.45 -13.76 -5.49
C GLN A 41 -30.35 -15.00 -5.65
N ALA A 42 -30.06 -16.08 -4.94
CA ALA A 42 -30.87 -17.29 -4.95
C ALA A 42 -32.28 -17.04 -4.38
N GLY A 43 -32.39 -16.30 -3.27
CA GLY A 43 -33.68 -15.88 -2.71
C GLY A 43 -34.48 -15.03 -3.70
N GLN A 44 -33.85 -14.02 -4.31
CA GLN A 44 -34.51 -13.14 -5.27
C GLN A 44 -35.04 -13.91 -6.49
N ARG A 45 -34.25 -14.86 -7.01
CA ARG A 45 -34.68 -15.73 -8.12
C ARG A 45 -35.92 -16.53 -7.75
N ARG A 46 -35.95 -17.14 -6.58
CA ARG A 46 -37.12 -17.88 -6.08
C ARG A 46 -38.36 -17.00 -5.99
N HIS A 47 -38.23 -15.77 -5.50
CA HIS A 47 -39.34 -14.82 -5.43
C HIS A 47 -39.84 -14.41 -6.83
N ILE A 48 -38.94 -14.12 -7.78
CA ILE A 48 -39.31 -13.80 -9.16
C ILE A 48 -40.01 -14.99 -9.83
N GLU A 49 -39.47 -16.20 -9.69
CA GLU A 49 -40.06 -17.43 -10.23
C GLU A 49 -41.45 -17.69 -9.63
N ALA A 50 -41.62 -17.47 -8.32
CA ALA A 50 -42.89 -17.57 -7.63
C ALA A 50 -43.93 -16.57 -8.18
N GLY A 51 -43.54 -15.31 -8.40
CA GLY A 51 -44.39 -14.30 -9.04
C GLY A 51 -44.78 -14.66 -10.47
N GLN A 52 -43.85 -15.20 -11.26
CA GLN A 52 -44.13 -15.68 -12.61
C GLN A 52 -45.10 -16.88 -12.62
N ARG A 53 -44.95 -17.81 -11.66
CA ARG A 53 -45.87 -18.94 -11.50
C ARG A 53 -47.26 -18.49 -11.08
N LEU A 54 -47.37 -17.46 -10.23
CA LEU A 54 -48.67 -16.88 -9.87
C LEU A 54 -49.35 -16.24 -11.08
N ALA A 55 -48.62 -15.47 -11.88
CA ALA A 55 -49.15 -14.78 -13.05
C ALA A 55 -49.55 -15.72 -14.21
N SER A 56 -48.95 -16.91 -14.30
CA SER A 56 -49.18 -17.88 -15.38
C SER A 56 -50.28 -18.90 -15.09
N GLN A 57 -51.00 -18.78 -13.97
CA GLN A 57 -52.06 -19.72 -13.61
C GLN A 57 -53.27 -19.60 -14.53
N ARG A 58 -53.81 -20.74 -14.97
CA ARG A 58 -55.00 -20.82 -15.80
C ARG A 58 -56.26 -20.80 -14.93
N LEU A 59 -57.25 -20.02 -15.35
CA LEU A 59 -58.58 -19.97 -14.72
C LEU A 59 -59.25 -21.35 -14.79
N GLY A 60 -59.54 -21.94 -13.62
CA GLY A 60 -60.23 -23.23 -13.49
C GLY A 60 -59.38 -24.40 -13.01
N GLU A 61 -58.05 -24.26 -12.95
CA GLU A 61 -57.14 -25.23 -12.31
C GLU A 61 -56.83 -24.82 -10.86
N PRO A 62 -56.56 -25.77 -9.94
CA PRO A 62 -56.15 -25.43 -8.58
C PRO A 62 -54.81 -24.66 -8.59
N PRO A 63 -54.66 -23.60 -7.78
CA PRO A 63 -53.49 -22.74 -7.82
C PRO A 63 -52.22 -23.49 -7.39
N ALA A 64 -51.18 -23.42 -8.21
CA ALA A 64 -49.88 -24.04 -7.92
C ALA A 64 -49.05 -23.24 -6.89
N ILE A 65 -49.37 -21.96 -6.72
CA ILE A 65 -48.81 -21.08 -5.70
C ILE A 65 -49.85 -20.01 -5.35
N THR A 66 -49.91 -19.60 -4.09
CA THR A 66 -50.83 -18.56 -3.61
C THR A 66 -50.13 -17.20 -3.53
N ALA A 67 -50.89 -16.11 -3.58
CA ALA A 67 -50.34 -14.76 -3.39
C ALA A 67 -49.62 -14.62 -2.04
N LYS A 68 -50.17 -15.26 -1.00
CA LYS A 68 -49.55 -15.30 0.33
C LYS A 68 -48.16 -15.94 0.31
N GLU A 69 -47.97 -17.05 -0.41
CA GLU A 69 -46.66 -17.71 -0.52
C GLU A 69 -45.64 -16.84 -1.28
N VAL A 70 -46.08 -16.06 -2.27
CA VAL A 70 -45.20 -15.09 -2.94
C VAL A 70 -44.80 -13.97 -1.98
N ASP A 71 -45.75 -13.44 -1.21
CA ASP A 71 -45.49 -12.40 -0.21
C ASP A 71 -44.55 -12.91 0.90
N ASP A 72 -44.76 -14.13 1.40
CA ASP A 72 -43.91 -14.78 2.40
C ASP A 72 -42.46 -14.94 1.89
N LEU A 73 -42.29 -15.29 0.60
CA LEU A 73 -40.97 -15.31 -0.05
C LEU A 73 -40.37 -13.91 -0.16
N GLY A 74 -41.18 -12.88 -0.39
CA GLY A 74 -40.76 -11.48 -0.40
C GLY A 74 -40.26 -11.02 0.98
N PHE A 75 -40.99 -11.35 2.05
CA PHE A 75 -40.57 -11.09 3.43
C PHE A 75 -39.27 -11.80 3.79
N ALA A 76 -39.06 -13.02 3.29
CA ALA A 76 -37.82 -13.77 3.50
C ALA A 76 -36.57 -13.15 2.84
N LEU A 77 -36.73 -12.18 1.92
CA LEU A 77 -35.59 -11.48 1.31
C LEU A 77 -34.97 -10.45 2.24
N ALA A 78 -35.75 -9.79 3.09
CA ALA A 78 -35.27 -8.73 3.98
C ALA A 78 -34.02 -9.15 4.79
N PRO A 79 -34.01 -10.30 5.51
CA PRO A 79 -32.82 -10.73 6.25
C PRO A 79 -31.63 -11.07 5.34
N LEU A 80 -31.84 -11.45 4.07
CA LEU A 80 -30.74 -11.72 3.13
C LEU A 80 -30.06 -10.42 2.68
N PHE A 81 -30.82 -9.35 2.49
CA PHE A 81 -30.25 -8.03 2.22
C PHE A 81 -29.48 -7.50 3.44
N GLU A 82 -30.01 -7.68 4.64
CA GLU A 82 -29.31 -7.32 5.89
C GLU A 82 -28.02 -8.12 6.09
N ALA A 83 -28.03 -9.41 5.76
CA ALA A 83 -26.83 -10.24 5.81
C ALA A 83 -25.76 -9.78 4.81
N GLU A 84 -26.15 -9.41 3.58
CA GLU A 84 -25.21 -8.88 2.57
C GLU A 84 -24.60 -7.54 3.01
N THR A 85 -25.42 -6.63 3.56
CA THR A 85 -24.92 -5.33 4.03
C THR A 85 -24.01 -5.48 5.24
N ALA A 86 -24.32 -6.38 6.17
CA ALA A 86 -23.46 -6.68 7.32
C ALA A 86 -22.12 -7.29 6.87
N ALA A 87 -22.13 -8.25 5.94
CA ALA A 87 -20.91 -8.85 5.40
C ALA A 87 -20.04 -7.81 4.67
N LYS A 88 -20.67 -6.89 3.93
CA LYS A 88 -19.97 -5.78 3.27
C LYS A 88 -19.34 -4.83 4.28
N ALA A 89 -20.08 -4.42 5.30
CA ALA A 89 -19.58 -3.54 6.34
C ALA A 89 -18.38 -4.17 7.08
N HIS A 90 -18.45 -5.47 7.39
CA HIS A 90 -17.35 -6.20 8.00
C HIS A 90 -16.11 -6.22 7.09
N ARG A 91 -16.26 -6.53 5.80
CA ARG A 91 -15.15 -6.47 4.83
C ARG A 91 -14.48 -5.11 4.80
N ASP A 92 -15.28 -4.04 4.75
CA ASP A 92 -14.78 -2.67 4.68
C ASP A 92 -14.03 -2.29 5.96
N GLN A 93 -14.54 -2.69 7.12
CA GLN A 93 -13.88 -2.50 8.40
C GLN A 93 -12.52 -3.21 8.47
N VAL A 94 -12.45 -4.47 8.04
CA VAL A 94 -11.19 -5.25 8.05
C VAL A 94 -10.19 -4.67 7.06
N LEU A 95 -10.64 -4.24 5.87
CA LEU A 95 -9.78 -3.59 4.89
C LEU A 95 -9.23 -2.27 5.41
N GLN A 96 -10.08 -1.43 5.99
CA GLN A 96 -9.66 -0.15 6.57
C GLN A 96 -8.70 -0.34 7.75
N ALA A 97 -8.93 -1.35 8.60
CA ALA A 97 -8.01 -1.70 9.68
C ALA A 97 -6.64 -2.13 9.14
N TYR A 98 -6.61 -2.90 8.05
CA TYR A 98 -5.36 -3.26 7.37
C TYR A 98 -4.67 -2.03 6.77
N GLU A 99 -5.36 -1.20 5.99
CA GLU A 99 -4.78 -0.01 5.37
C GLU A 99 -4.22 0.99 6.40
N SER A 100 -4.94 1.19 7.50
CA SER A 100 -4.49 2.04 8.61
C SER A 100 -3.29 1.46 9.37
N SER A 101 -3.03 0.16 9.27
CA SER A 101 -1.84 -0.48 9.85
C SER A 101 -0.57 -0.33 8.98
N ILE A 102 -0.73 -0.09 7.67
CA ILE A 102 0.40 0.00 6.73
C ILE A 102 1.24 1.26 7.01
N ALA A 103 0.60 2.42 7.08
CA ALA A 103 1.30 3.69 7.29
C ALA A 103 2.22 3.71 8.54
N PRO A 104 1.76 3.32 9.75
CA PRO A 104 2.64 3.29 10.93
C PRO A 104 3.73 2.22 10.81
N SER A 105 3.49 1.09 10.13
CA SER A 105 4.51 0.06 9.93
C SER A 105 5.68 0.53 9.05
N LEU A 106 5.40 1.40 8.07
CA LEU A 106 6.39 1.92 7.14
C LEU A 106 7.03 3.25 7.60
N ALA A 107 6.39 3.99 8.50
CA ALA A 107 6.88 5.30 8.95
C ALA A 107 8.30 5.23 9.54
N GLY A 108 8.58 4.22 10.37
CA GLY A 108 9.91 4.00 10.95
C GLY A 108 10.97 3.66 9.88
N PRO A 109 10.78 2.59 9.08
CA PRO A 109 11.63 2.25 7.95
C PRO A 109 11.92 3.40 6.97
N ILE A 110 10.89 4.16 6.58
CA ILE A 110 11.04 5.30 5.67
C ILE A 110 11.90 6.39 6.31
N LYS A 111 11.72 6.64 7.61
CA LYS A 111 12.57 7.58 8.35
C LYS A 111 14.03 7.12 8.37
N GLN A 112 14.28 5.85 8.66
CA GLN A 112 15.65 5.30 8.66
C GLN A 112 16.31 5.41 7.28
N LEU A 113 15.55 5.19 6.20
CA LEU A 113 16.06 5.39 4.83
C LEU A 113 16.44 6.85 4.59
N ARG A 114 15.58 7.78 5.03
CA ARG A 114 15.84 9.22 4.90
C ARG A 114 17.09 9.64 5.67
N ASP A 115 17.20 9.23 6.92
CA ASP A 115 18.35 9.53 7.78
C ASP A 115 19.65 8.99 7.15
N ALA A 116 19.62 7.78 6.59
CA ALA A 116 20.77 7.19 5.90
C ALA A 116 21.14 7.91 4.59
N ILE A 117 20.14 8.40 3.83
CA ILE A 117 20.38 9.21 2.63
C ILE A 117 21.03 10.55 3.02
N GLU A 118 20.54 11.20 4.07
CA GLU A 118 21.10 12.46 4.55
C GLU A 118 22.54 12.30 5.06
N GLU A 119 22.82 11.23 5.80
CA GLU A 119 24.18 10.90 6.24
C GLU A 119 25.11 10.65 5.04
N ALA A 120 24.67 9.87 4.05
CA ALA A 120 25.45 9.61 2.84
C ALA A 120 25.74 10.89 2.04
N MET A 121 24.76 11.80 1.96
CA MET A 121 24.95 13.10 1.34
C MET A 121 25.96 13.98 2.09
N GLY A 122 25.85 14.06 3.42
CA GLY A 122 26.82 14.80 4.25
C GLY A 122 28.25 14.24 4.13
N ASN A 123 28.37 12.91 4.08
CA ASN A 123 29.65 12.24 3.83
C ASN A 123 30.21 12.60 2.44
N LEU A 124 29.37 12.62 1.39
CA LEU A 124 29.78 13.02 0.05
C LEU A 124 30.21 14.50 -0.02
N GLU A 125 29.45 15.40 0.59
CA GLU A 125 29.79 16.82 0.70
C GLU A 125 31.17 17.01 1.36
N THR A 126 31.43 16.27 2.45
CA THR A 126 32.71 16.31 3.17
C THR A 126 33.87 15.88 2.27
N VAL A 127 33.73 14.78 1.54
CA VAL A 127 34.76 14.28 0.60
C VAL A 127 35.01 15.28 -0.53
N LEU A 128 33.95 15.85 -1.11
CA LEU A 128 34.07 16.85 -2.18
C LEU A 128 34.77 18.13 -1.68
N ASN A 129 34.44 18.59 -0.47
CA ASN A 129 35.06 19.76 0.16
C ASN A 129 36.56 19.54 0.47
N HIS A 130 36.96 18.32 0.84
CA HIS A 130 38.38 17.98 0.96
C HIS A 130 39.13 18.14 -0.36
N GLY A 131 38.53 17.74 -1.48
CA GLY A 131 39.14 17.91 -2.80
C GLY A 131 39.24 19.39 -3.24
N VAL A 132 38.23 20.21 -2.93
CA VAL A 132 38.29 21.67 -3.13
C VAL A 132 39.42 22.29 -2.29
N SER A 133 39.50 21.93 -1.01
CA SER A 133 40.51 22.42 -0.07
C SER A 133 41.93 22.00 -0.50
N PHE A 134 42.09 20.77 -0.99
CA PHE A 134 43.35 20.27 -1.51
C PHE A 134 43.79 21.05 -2.77
N LYS A 135 42.86 21.32 -3.70
CA LYS A 135 43.13 22.15 -4.88
C LYS A 135 43.60 23.56 -4.50
N ALA A 136 42.96 24.19 -3.51
CA ALA A 136 43.38 25.52 -3.03
C ALA A 136 44.80 25.50 -2.43
N ARG A 137 45.22 24.38 -1.81
CA ARG A 137 46.57 24.19 -1.25
C ARG A 137 47.62 23.76 -2.27
N ALA A 138 47.22 23.32 -3.47
CA ALA A 138 48.15 22.84 -4.50
C ALA A 138 48.98 23.95 -5.17
N GLY A 139 48.69 25.22 -4.89
CA GLY A 139 49.47 26.36 -5.38
C GLY A 139 49.50 26.41 -6.92
N SER A 140 50.71 26.51 -7.48
CA SER A 140 50.95 26.52 -8.94
C SER A 140 51.07 25.13 -9.57
N PHE A 141 50.89 24.06 -8.78
CA PHE A 141 51.03 22.70 -9.28
C PHE A 141 49.82 22.28 -10.11
N ASP A 142 50.05 21.87 -11.35
CA ASP A 142 48.99 21.46 -12.26
C ASP A 142 48.50 20.03 -11.94
N LEU A 143 47.49 19.96 -11.09
CA LEU A 143 46.84 18.72 -10.65
C LEU A 143 46.17 17.94 -11.80
N ALA A 144 45.89 18.57 -12.94
CA ALA A 144 45.29 17.91 -14.10
C ALA A 144 46.22 16.83 -14.70
N LYS A 145 47.52 16.88 -14.39
CA LYS A 145 48.53 15.92 -14.86
C LYS A 145 48.56 14.60 -14.08
N ILE A 146 47.98 14.55 -12.87
CA ILE A 146 48.10 13.38 -11.98
C ILE A 146 46.75 12.68 -11.74
N SER A 147 45.64 13.42 -11.64
CA SER A 147 44.32 12.79 -11.43
C SER A 147 43.17 13.75 -11.69
N LYS A 148 42.07 13.23 -12.28
CA LYS A 148 40.76 13.88 -12.28
C LYS A 148 40.13 13.73 -10.89
N LEU A 149 40.63 14.50 -9.92
CA LEU A 149 40.13 14.45 -8.54
C LEU A 149 38.62 14.80 -8.49
N PRO A 150 37.77 13.99 -7.84
CA PRO A 150 36.32 14.21 -7.78
C PRO A 150 35.90 15.54 -7.18
N GLY A 151 36.72 16.11 -6.28
CA GLY A 151 36.44 17.42 -5.65
C GLY A 151 36.61 18.63 -6.59
N ILE A 152 36.85 18.42 -7.89
CA ILE A 152 36.99 19.47 -8.90
C ILE A 152 35.74 19.50 -9.82
N CYS A 153 34.64 18.83 -9.45
CA CYS A 153 33.40 18.84 -10.22
C CYS A 153 32.33 19.74 -9.55
N PRO A 154 32.27 21.06 -9.85
CA PRO A 154 31.20 21.95 -9.39
C PRO A 154 29.79 21.39 -9.65
N HIS A 155 29.61 20.72 -10.78
CA HIS A 155 28.36 20.07 -11.13
C HIS A 155 27.95 18.97 -10.15
N ALA A 156 28.89 18.24 -9.53
CA ALA A 156 28.55 17.23 -8.53
C ALA A 156 28.01 17.88 -7.25
N ILE A 157 28.59 19.02 -6.84
CA ILE A 157 28.13 19.82 -5.70
C ILE A 157 26.75 20.42 -5.98
N GLU A 158 26.53 20.98 -7.17
CA GLU A 158 25.22 21.52 -7.58
C GLU A 158 24.13 20.44 -7.62
N ARG A 159 24.45 19.26 -8.19
CA ARG A 159 23.50 18.14 -8.24
C ARG A 159 23.14 17.65 -6.84
N LEU A 160 24.10 17.60 -5.92
CA LEU A 160 23.83 17.21 -4.55
C LEU A 160 22.90 18.20 -3.83
N LYS A 161 23.06 19.51 -4.06
CA LYS A 161 22.13 20.53 -3.53
C LYS A 161 20.70 20.35 -4.06
N LEU A 162 20.54 19.99 -5.34
CA LEU A 162 19.22 19.71 -5.92
C LEU A 162 18.57 18.47 -5.31
N VAL A 163 19.35 17.42 -5.05
CA VAL A 163 18.86 16.22 -4.36
C VAL A 163 18.38 16.56 -2.95
N ARG A 164 19.12 17.41 -2.22
CA ARG A 164 18.70 17.90 -0.89
C ARG A 164 17.38 18.64 -0.93
N ALA A 165 17.26 19.60 -1.84
CA ALA A 165 16.03 20.38 -2.01
C ALA A 165 14.81 19.50 -2.36
N ALA A 166 15.00 18.45 -3.17
CA ALA A 166 13.95 17.50 -3.50
C ALA A 166 13.52 16.66 -2.28
N LEU A 167 14.48 16.22 -1.45
CA LEU A 167 14.19 15.49 -0.21
C LEU A 167 13.47 16.36 0.81
N ASP A 168 13.87 17.63 0.95
CA ASP A 168 13.22 18.59 1.83
C ASP A 168 11.78 18.91 1.39
N HIS A 169 11.54 18.98 0.08
CA HIS A 169 10.20 19.15 -0.46
C HIS A 169 9.32 17.91 -0.24
N ALA A 170 9.90 16.71 -0.31
CA ALA A 170 9.19 15.46 -0.03
C ALA A 170 8.88 15.25 1.47
N ASN A 171 9.37 16.14 2.35
CA ASN A 171 9.06 16.18 3.79
C ASN A 171 7.84 17.06 4.13
N ARG A 172 7.26 17.80 3.18
CA ARG A 172 6.02 18.57 3.35
C ARG A 172 4.80 17.75 2.95
#